data_AF-A0A383BU34-F1
#
_entry.id   AF-A0A383BU34-F1
#
_cell.length_a   1.000
_cell.length_b   1.000
_cell.length_c   1.000
_cell.angle_alpha   90.00
_cell.angle_beta   90.00
_cell.angle_gamma   90.00
#
_symmetry.space_group_name_H-M   'P 1'
#
loop_
_entity.id
_entity.type
_entity.pdbx_description
1 polymer ?
#
loop_
_entity_poly.entity_id
_entity_poly.type
_entity_poly.pdbx_seq_one_letter_code
_entity_poly.pdbx_strand_id
1 'polypeptide(L)'
;MKFFLLLCLCSSFLVCSANNLDSLKHVWYDTNQPDTNRLKAADILAWQVYRRVHPDSAVYFAQLQYQLAVSVNNKEWMARGLFGQGIL
;
A
#
# COMPACT_ATOMS: atom_id res chain seq x y z
N MET A 1 20.42 9.88 -38.46
CA MET A 1 19.39 8.83 -38.33
C MET A 1 19.67 7.77 -37.25
N LYS A 2 20.93 7.56 -36.79
CA LYS A 2 21.22 6.61 -35.69
C LYS A 2 20.90 7.16 -34.28
N PHE A 3 20.96 8.47 -34.08
CA PHE A 3 20.67 9.10 -32.78
C PHE A 3 19.18 9.06 -32.39
N PHE A 4 18.28 9.05 -33.38
CA PHE A 4 16.84 9.00 -33.17
C PHE A 4 16.35 7.61 -32.72
N LEU A 5 17.03 6.54 -33.19
CA LEU A 5 16.79 5.16 -32.75
C LEU A 5 17.19 4.94 -31.28
N LEU A 6 18.22 5.65 -30.80
CA LEU A 6 18.65 5.57 -29.40
C LEU A 6 17.66 6.24 -28.43
N LEU A 7 17.00 7.32 -28.87
CA LEU A 7 16.02 8.05 -28.07
C LEU A 7 14.74 7.25 -27.81
N CYS A 8 14.32 6.42 -28.77
CA CYS A 8 13.15 5.54 -28.63
C CYS A 8 13.38 4.33 -27.71
N LEU A 9 14.63 3.90 -27.47
CA LEU A 9 14.88 2.75 -26.59
C LEU A 9 14.75 3.11 -25.09
N CYS A 10 14.98 4.38 -24.72
CA CYS A 10 14.97 4.82 -23.32
C CYS A 10 13.56 5.13 -22.77
N SER A 11 12.55 5.34 -23.62
CA SER A 11 11.18 5.65 -23.19
C SER A 11 10.40 4.43 -22.67
N SER A 12 10.89 3.21 -22.91
CA SER A 12 10.28 1.96 -22.45
C SER A 12 10.34 1.76 -20.94
N PHE A 13 11.19 2.50 -20.22
CA PHE A 13 11.41 2.32 -18.78
C PHE A 13 10.53 3.21 -17.90
N LEU A 14 9.59 3.95 -18.47
CA LEU A 14 8.57 4.69 -17.71
C LEU A 14 7.37 3.81 -17.36
N VAL A 15 7.62 2.59 -16.86
CA VAL A 15 6.54 1.83 -16.20
C VAL A 15 6.29 2.51 -14.85
N CYS A 16 5.26 3.36 -14.83
CA CYS A 16 4.69 3.86 -13.58
C CYS A 16 4.38 2.67 -12.68
N SER A 17 4.90 2.71 -11.45
CA SER A 17 4.44 1.88 -10.34
C SER A 17 2.99 2.26 -10.03
N ALA A 18 2.05 1.75 -10.82
CA ALA A 18 0.66 1.70 -10.42
C ALA A 18 0.61 0.73 -9.24
N ASN A 19 0.34 1.26 -8.04
CA ASN A 19 -0.04 0.45 -6.88
C ASN A 19 -1.30 -0.32 -7.28
N ASN A 20 -1.12 -1.49 -7.89
CA ASN A 20 -2.23 -2.26 -8.43
C ASN A 20 -3.08 -2.69 -7.23
N LEU A 21 -4.29 -2.14 -7.14
CA LEU A 21 -5.21 -2.35 -6.03
C LEU A 21 -5.41 -3.85 -5.76
N ASP A 22 -5.55 -4.63 -6.82
CA ASP A 22 -5.75 -6.08 -6.71
C ASP A 22 -4.52 -6.77 -6.15
N SER A 23 -3.33 -6.34 -6.55
CA SER A 23 -2.07 -6.85 -5.98
C SER A 23 -1.94 -6.53 -4.50
N LEU A 24 -2.28 -5.31 -4.08
CA LEU A 24 -2.24 -4.93 -2.66
C LEU A 24 -3.25 -5.71 -1.83
N LYS A 25 -4.48 -5.88 -2.33
CA LYS A 25 -5.50 -6.69 -1.68
C LYS A 25 -5.08 -8.15 -1.59
N HIS A 26 -4.48 -8.69 -2.66
CA HIS A 26 -3.96 -10.05 -2.67
C HIS A 26 -2.91 -10.25 -1.56
N VAL A 27 -1.93 -9.35 -1.45
CA VAL A 27 -0.92 -9.39 -0.37
C VAL A 27 -1.57 -9.27 1.02
N TRP A 28 -2.57 -8.41 1.18
CA TRP A 28 -3.27 -8.24 2.46
C TRP A 28 -4.01 -9.51 2.91
N TYR A 29 -4.74 -10.14 2.00
CA TYR A 29 -5.58 -11.31 2.28
C TYR A 29 -4.81 -12.63 2.29
N ASP A 30 -3.60 -12.70 1.76
CA ASP A 30 -2.75 -13.89 1.81
C ASP A 30 -2.12 -14.06 3.21
N THR A 31 -2.61 -15.02 3.98
CA THR A 31 -2.09 -15.33 5.32
C THR A 31 -0.73 -16.03 5.31
N ASN A 32 -0.23 -16.45 4.14
CA ASN A 32 1.13 -16.99 4.01
C ASN A 32 2.17 -15.87 3.86
N GLN A 33 1.74 -14.62 3.62
CA GLN A 33 2.65 -13.49 3.62
C GLN A 33 3.15 -13.18 5.03
N PRO A 34 4.42 -12.77 5.18
CA PRO A 34 4.89 -12.17 6.43
C PRO A 34 3.98 -11.04 6.88
N ASP A 35 3.69 -10.96 8.18
CA ASP A 35 2.78 -9.92 8.70
C ASP A 35 3.26 -8.51 8.39
N THR A 36 4.57 -8.28 8.28
CA THR A 36 5.15 -6.99 7.85
C THR A 36 4.75 -6.61 6.43
N ASN A 37 4.64 -7.57 5.51
CA ASN A 37 4.17 -7.33 4.14
C ASN A 37 2.68 -6.98 4.14
N ARG A 38 1.89 -7.71 4.93
CA ARG A 38 0.45 -7.47 5.08
C ARG A 38 0.18 -6.09 5.69
N LEU A 39 0.89 -5.74 6.77
CA LEU A 39 0.82 -4.42 7.42
C LEU A 39 1.17 -3.29 6.47
N LYS A 40 2.21 -3.45 5.65
CA LYS A 40 2.58 -2.48 4.61
C LYS A 40 1.52 -2.37 3.52
N ALA A 41 0.92 -3.48 3.09
CA ALA A 41 -0.16 -3.45 2.10
C ALA A 41 -1.39 -2.69 2.63
N ALA A 42 -1.82 -2.95 3.87
CA ALA A 42 -2.91 -2.20 4.51
C ALA A 42 -2.61 -0.70 4.65
N ASP A 43 -1.37 -0.35 5.00
CA ASP A 43 -0.92 1.05 5.06
C ASP A 43 -1.08 1.77 3.72
N ILE A 44 -0.64 1.12 2.63
CA ILE A 44 -0.75 1.67 1.27
C ILE A 44 -2.22 1.79 0.86
N LEU A 45 -3.04 0.77 1.15
CA LEU A 45 -4.48 0.80 0.89
C LEU A 45 -5.14 1.98 1.62
N ALA A 46 -4.84 2.18 2.89
CA ALA A 46 -5.38 3.29 3.67
C ALA A 46 -4.88 4.65 3.15
N TRP A 47 -3.57 4.87 3.13
CA TRP A 47 -2.99 6.21 2.92
C TRP A 47 -2.88 6.65 1.47
N GLN A 48 -2.64 5.71 0.54
CA GLN A 48 -2.33 6.03 -0.84
C GLN A 48 -3.50 5.76 -1.78
N VAL A 49 -4.23 4.66 -1.54
CA VAL A 49 -5.35 4.27 -2.42
C VAL A 49 -6.65 4.94 -1.99
N TYR A 50 -7.08 4.73 -0.75
CA TYR A 50 -8.44 5.06 -0.35
C TYR A 50 -8.60 6.45 0.26
N ARG A 51 -7.59 6.99 0.94
CA ARG A 51 -7.64 8.31 1.62
C ARG A 51 -8.40 9.41 0.87
N ARG A 52 -8.14 9.57 -0.43
CA ARG A 52 -8.70 10.70 -1.21
C ARG A 52 -10.01 10.37 -1.93
N VAL A 53 -10.31 9.09 -2.13
CA VAL A 53 -11.40 8.65 -3.01
C VAL A 53 -12.54 8.00 -2.20
N HIS A 54 -12.18 7.23 -1.17
CA HIS A 54 -13.12 6.52 -0.29
C HIS A 54 -12.60 6.55 1.16
N PRO A 55 -12.82 7.65 1.91
CA PRO A 55 -12.27 7.82 3.26
C PRO A 55 -12.72 6.72 4.23
N ASP A 56 -13.97 6.25 4.16
CA ASP A 56 -14.46 5.13 4.98
C ASP A 56 -13.64 3.85 4.76
N SER A 57 -13.28 3.56 3.50
CA SER A 57 -12.39 2.43 3.19
C SER A 57 -10.98 2.67 3.71
N ALA A 58 -10.52 3.92 3.73
CA ALA A 58 -9.21 4.28 4.26
C ALA A 58 -9.13 4.01 5.77
N VAL A 59 -10.13 4.47 6.53
CA VAL A 59 -10.27 4.21 7.97
C VAL A 59 -10.41 2.72 8.25
N TYR A 60 -11.20 1.99 7.45
CA TYR A 60 -11.33 0.54 7.56
C TYR A 60 -9.99 -0.19 7.45
N PHE A 61 -9.18 0.10 6.42
CA PHE A 61 -7.87 -0.54 6.28
C PHE A 61 -6.86 -0.10 7.36
N ALA A 62 -6.93 1.14 7.85
CA ALA A 62 -6.12 1.59 9.00
C ALA A 62 -6.50 0.87 10.30
N GLN A 63 -7.78 0.58 10.51
CA GLN A 63 -8.26 -0.22 11.64
C GLN A 63 -7.75 -1.67 11.57
N LEU A 64 -7.83 -2.29 10.38
CA LEU A 64 -7.32 -3.63 10.16
C LEU A 64 -5.80 -3.72 10.35
N GLN A 65 -5.05 -2.72 9.86
CA GLN A 65 -3.61 -2.59 10.08
C GLN A 65 -3.30 -2.57 11.58
N TYR A 66 -4.01 -1.74 12.35
CA TYR A 66 -3.83 -1.66 13.80
C TYR A 66 -4.08 -2.99 14.49
N GLN A 67 -5.17 -3.70 14.15
CA GLN A 67 -5.52 -4.99 14.75
C GLN A 67 -4.44 -6.05 14.49
N LEU A 68 -3.96 -6.15 13.25
CA LEU A 68 -2.86 -7.07 12.94
C LEU A 68 -1.59 -6.68 13.70
N ALA A 69 -1.25 -5.38 13.75
CA ALA A 69 -0.07 -4.89 14.46
C ALA A 69 -0.12 -5.22 15.96
N VAL A 70 -1.30 -5.09 16.59
CA VAL A 70 -1.54 -5.50 17.98
C VAL A 70 -1.28 -6.98 18.17
N SER A 71 -1.81 -7.82 17.29
CA SER A 71 -1.65 -9.29 17.39
C SER A 71 -0.19 -9.75 17.33
N VAL A 72 0.66 -9.03 16.59
CA VAL A 72 2.11 -9.31 16.46
C VAL A 72 2.99 -8.44 17.37
N ASN A 73 2.38 -7.68 18.29
CA ASN A 73 3.05 -6.76 19.22
C ASN A 73 4.01 -5.77 18.55
N ASN A 74 3.69 -5.29 17.34
CA ASN A 74 4.53 -4.36 16.59
C ASN A 74 4.07 -2.90 16.78
N LYS A 75 4.71 -2.20 17.72
CA LYS A 75 4.34 -0.83 18.13
C LYS A 75 4.43 0.21 17.02
N GLU A 76 5.36 0.06 16.08
CA GLU A 76 5.47 1.01 14.95
C GLU A 76 4.22 0.96 14.09
N TRP A 77 3.80 -0.25 13.70
CA TRP A 77 2.62 -0.43 12.87
C TRP A 77 1.31 -0.13 13.62
N MET A 78 1.27 -0.36 14.94
CA MET A 78 0.16 0.11 15.76
C MET A 78 0.01 1.63 15.69
N ALA A 79 1.11 2.37 15.86
CA ALA A 79 1.08 3.82 15.80
C ALA A 79 0.63 4.34 14.43
N ARG A 80 1.09 3.71 13.33
CA ARG A 80 0.63 4.05 11.97
C ARG A 80 -0.86 3.80 11.77
N GLY A 81 -1.38 2.67 12.23
CA GLY A 81 -2.81 2.35 12.15
C GLY A 81 -3.68 3.35 12.94
N LEU A 82 -3.27 3.70 14.17
CA LEU A 82 -3.96 4.71 14.97
C LEU A 82 -3.93 6.10 14.32
N PHE A 83 -2.76 6.51 13.80
CA PHE A 83 -2.61 7.77 13.08
C PHE A 83 -3.53 7.81 11.85
N GLY A 84 -3.68 6.68 11.16
CA GLY A 84 -4.63 6.53 10.05
C GLY A 84 -6.08 6.75 10.48
N GLN A 85 -6.53 6.08 11.54
CA GLN A 85 -7.91 6.20 12.02
C GLN A 85 -8.30 7.62 12.49
N GLY A 86 -7.35 8.39 13.00
CA GLY A 86 -7.61 9.72 13.55
C GLY A 86 -7.50 10.88 12.56
N ILE A 87 -6.87 10.68 11.40
CA ILE A 87 -6.55 11.76 10.44
C ILE A 87 -7.20 11.55 9.07
N LEU A 88 -7.45 10.30 8.67
CA LEU A 88 -8.14 9.97 7.43
C LEU A 88 -9.64 10.26 7.54
#